data_AF-A0A662PLP0-F1
#
_entry.id   AF-A0A662PLP0-F1
#
_cell.length_a   1.000
_cell.length_b   1.000
_cell.length_c   1.000
_cell.angle_alpha   90.00
_cell.angle_beta   90.00
_cell.angle_gamma   90.00
#
_symmetry.space_group_name_H-M   'P 1'
#
loop_
_entity.id
_entity.type
_entity.pdbx_description
1 polymer ?
#
loop_
_entity_poly.entity_id
_entity_poly.type
_entity_poly.pdbx_seq_one_letter_code
_entity_poly.pdbx_strand_id
1 'polypeptide(L)'
;MGEEATRKLRITPKTYFPVMLSIILTWVSVLLTGYAGIIFPRPIITPVEEPAPTTPPAQALSNPAPYLNTLIVVGLIAVSSVIILYIASKKPRVLRFLIACLTWLVSF
;
A
#
# COMPACT_ATOMS: atom_id res chain seq x y z
N MET A 1 19.92 -0.96 34.39
CA MET A 1 20.24 -2.02 33.40
C MET A 1 18.89 -2.57 32.97
N GLY A 2 18.37 -2.06 31.84
CA GLY A 2 16.94 -2.02 31.54
C GLY A 2 16.37 -3.35 31.06
N GLU A 3 15.67 -4.04 31.95
CA GLU A 3 14.65 -5.03 31.60
C GLU A 3 13.42 -4.31 31.09
N GLU A 4 13.36 -3.99 29.80
CA GLU A 4 12.10 -3.57 29.20
C GLU A 4 11.98 -4.01 27.73
N ALA A 5 10.89 -4.72 27.47
CA ALA A 5 10.19 -4.80 26.19
C ALA A 5 10.61 -5.84 25.13
N THR A 6 10.89 -7.09 25.51
CA THR A 6 10.44 -8.22 24.65
C THR A 6 9.01 -8.61 25.04
N ARG A 7 8.04 -7.74 24.70
CA ARG A 7 6.62 -8.10 24.75
C ARG A 7 6.41 -9.21 23.72
N LYS A 8 6.46 -10.49 24.14
CA LYS A 8 6.13 -11.63 23.27
C LYS A 8 4.76 -11.37 22.65
N LEU A 9 4.71 -11.04 21.37
CA LEU A 9 3.47 -10.91 20.62
C LEU A 9 2.76 -12.27 20.69
N ARG A 10 1.72 -12.37 21.52
CA ARG A 10 0.95 -13.60 21.67
C ARG A 10 0.07 -13.75 20.45
N ILE A 11 0.63 -14.33 19.39
CA ILE A 11 -0.06 -14.65 18.15
C ILE A 11 -1.28 -15.51 18.50
N THR A 12 -2.45 -14.90 18.44
CA THR A 12 -3.75 -15.52 18.75
C THR A 12 -4.58 -15.57 17.48
N PRO A 13 -5.48 -16.54 17.25
CA PRO A 13 -6.35 -16.59 16.06
C PRO A 13 -7.08 -15.28 15.76
N LYS A 14 -7.44 -14.52 16.80
CA LYS A 14 -8.05 -13.18 16.70
C LYS A 14 -7.15 -12.14 15.98
N THR A 15 -5.84 -12.35 15.98
CA THR A 15 -4.85 -11.48 15.31
C THR A 15 -4.84 -11.71 13.79
N TYR A 16 -5.16 -12.93 13.35
CA TYR A 16 -5.22 -13.28 11.92
C TYR A 16 -6.56 -12.93 11.28
N PHE A 17 -7.63 -12.89 12.07
CA PHE A 17 -8.96 -12.57 11.58
C PHE A 17 -9.04 -11.31 10.69
N PRO A 18 -8.50 -10.14 11.07
CA PRO A 18 -8.56 -8.95 10.21
C PRO A 18 -7.78 -9.12 8.89
N VAL A 19 -6.67 -9.84 8.91
CA VAL A 19 -5.85 -10.11 7.72
C VAL A 19 -6.56 -11.10 6.79
N MET A 20 -7.13 -12.16 7.34
CA MET A 20 -7.92 -13.12 6.57
C MET A 20 -9.14 -12.44 5.93
N LEU A 21 -9.84 -11.61 6.71
CA LEU A 21 -10.98 -10.84 6.21
C LEU A 21 -10.57 -9.89 5.08
N SER A 22 -9.45 -9.16 5.22
CA SER A 22 -8.99 -8.25 4.18
C SER A 22 -8.60 -8.99 2.89
N ILE A 23 -7.94 -10.15 2.99
CA ILE A 23 -7.60 -10.98 1.83
C ILE A 23 -8.88 -11.48 1.14
N ILE A 24 -9.85 -12.02 1.90
CA ILE A 24 -11.12 -12.51 1.35
C ILE A 24 -11.86 -11.37 0.64
N LEU A 25 -11.99 -10.21 1.28
CA LEU A 25 -12.66 -9.06 0.71
C LEU A 25 -11.98 -8.58 -0.58
N THR A 26 -10.64 -8.55 -0.60
CA THR A 26 -9.85 -8.19 -1.78
C THR A 26 -10.17 -9.12 -2.95
N TRP A 27 -10.17 -10.43 -2.74
CA TRP A 27 -10.48 -11.40 -3.81
C TRP A 27 -11.92 -11.29 -4.29
N VAL A 28 -12.88 -11.10 -3.39
CA VAL A 28 -14.29 -10.88 -3.75
C VAL A 28 -14.41 -9.62 -4.63
N SER A 29 -13.73 -8.52 -4.27
CA SER A 29 -13.72 -7.29 -5.08
C SER A 29 -13.09 -7.50 -6.46
N VAL A 30 -11.96 -8.23 -6.55
CA VAL A 30 -11.31 -8.54 -7.83
C VAL A 30 -12.23 -9.37 -8.72
N LEU A 31 -12.91 -10.38 -8.17
CA LEU A 31 -13.84 -11.20 -8.94
C LEU A 31 -15.04 -10.38 -9.42
N LEU A 32 -15.69 -9.62 -8.54
CA LEU A 32 -16.84 -8.80 -8.89
C LEU A 32 -16.50 -7.76 -9.97
N THR A 33 -15.36 -7.07 -9.83
CA THR A 33 -14.93 -6.05 -10.80
C THR A 33 -14.53 -6.67 -12.14
N GLY A 34 -13.90 -7.85 -12.13
CA GLY A 34 -13.61 -8.64 -13.32
C GLY A 34 -14.88 -9.09 -14.06
N TYR A 35 -15.88 -9.63 -13.34
CA TYR A 35 -17.17 -10.01 -13.93
C TYR A 35 -17.95 -8.82 -14.48
N ALA A 36 -17.87 -7.66 -13.81
CA ALA A 36 -18.51 -6.43 -14.26
C ALA A 36 -17.78 -5.75 -15.45
N GLY A 37 -16.62 -6.26 -15.87
CA GLY A 37 -15.83 -5.69 -16.96
C GLY A 37 -15.28 -4.29 -16.65
N ILE A 38 -15.07 -3.98 -15.37
CA ILE A 38 -14.58 -2.66 -14.95
C ILE A 38 -13.10 -2.54 -15.32
N ILE A 39 -12.78 -1.56 -16.16
CA ILE A 39 -11.40 -1.24 -16.54
C ILE A 39 -10.87 -0.20 -15.56
N PHE A 40 -9.81 -0.53 -14.84
CA PHE A 40 -9.17 0.41 -13.94
C PHE A 40 -8.29 1.38 -14.73
N PRO A 41 -8.42 2.69 -14.50
CA PRO A 41 -7.54 3.65 -15.11
C PRO A 41 -6.11 3.42 -14.59
N ARG A 42 -5.15 3.79 -15.43
CA ARG A 42 -3.74 3.72 -15.09
C ARG A 42 -3.45 4.53 -13.81
N PRO A 43 -2.71 3.97 -12.84
CA PRO A 43 -2.29 4.72 -11.67
C PRO A 43 -1.43 5.93 -12.04
N ILE A 44 -1.73 7.10 -11.46
CA ILE A 44 -0.97 8.34 -11.69
C ILE A 44 0.51 8.17 -11.25
N ILE A 45 0.75 7.30 -10.27
CA ILE A 45 2.07 7.03 -9.69
C ILE A 45 2.97 6.11 -10.54
N THR A 46 2.46 5.52 -11.63
CA THR A 46 3.23 4.66 -12.55
C THR A 46 3.25 5.24 -13.97
N PRO A 47 4.00 6.33 -14.21
CA PRO A 47 3.92 7.13 -15.43
C PRO A 47 4.60 6.49 -16.64
N VAL A 48 5.44 5.46 -16.47
CA VAL A 48 6.14 4.79 -17.59
C VAL A 48 5.35 3.57 -18.05
N GLU A 49 5.05 3.48 -19.35
CA GLU A 49 4.19 2.42 -19.89
C GLU A 49 4.86 1.06 -19.75
N GLU A 50 4.16 0.12 -19.12
CA GLU A 50 4.66 -1.24 -18.90
C GLU A 50 4.36 -2.12 -20.12
N PRO A 51 5.23 -3.10 -20.41
CA PRO A 51 4.99 -4.03 -21.51
C PRO A 51 3.71 -4.82 -21.26
N ALA A 52 2.91 -5.02 -22.32
CA ALA A 52 1.66 -5.75 -22.21
C ALA A 52 1.91 -7.19 -21.71
N PRO A 53 0.94 -7.82 -21.01
CA PRO A 53 1.07 -9.19 -20.50
C PRO A 53 1.36 -10.25 -21.58
N THR A 54 1.08 -9.93 -22.85
CA THR A 54 1.35 -10.78 -24.03
C THR A 54 2.77 -10.65 -24.57
N THR A 55 3.59 -9.75 -24.02
CA THR A 55 4.97 -9.52 -24.45
C THR A 55 5.86 -10.71 -24.08
N PRO A 56 6.76 -11.19 -24.96
CA PRO A 56 7.69 -12.26 -24.63
C PRO A 56 8.48 -11.98 -23.35
N PRO A 57 8.69 -12.97 -22.44
CA PRO A 57 9.32 -12.74 -21.14
C PRO A 57 10.70 -12.09 -21.23
N ALA A 58 11.50 -12.47 -22.23
CA ALA A 58 12.84 -11.91 -22.44
C ALA A 58 12.79 -10.39 -22.71
N GLN A 59 11.77 -9.92 -23.43
CA GLN A 59 11.59 -8.49 -23.71
C GLN A 59 10.99 -7.76 -22.51
N ALA A 60 10.05 -8.40 -21.80
CA ALA A 60 9.45 -7.83 -20.59
C ALA A 60 10.48 -7.56 -19.48
N LEU A 61 11.44 -8.47 -19.29
CA LEU A 61 12.52 -8.32 -18.30
C LEU A 61 13.57 -7.30 -18.70
N SER A 62 13.81 -7.13 -20.01
CA SER A 62 14.75 -6.13 -20.50
C SER A 62 14.18 -4.71 -20.50
N ASN A 63 12.85 -4.57 -20.36
CA ASN A 63 12.20 -3.27 -20.40
C ASN A 63 12.47 -2.51 -19.07
N PRO A 64 13.02 -1.28 -19.11
CA PRO A 64 13.29 -0.50 -17.90
C PRO A 64 12.01 0.01 -17.20
N ALA A 65 10.88 0.09 -17.90
CA ALA A 65 9.63 0.68 -17.41
C ALA A 65 9.13 0.15 -16.05
N PRO A 66 8.95 -1.18 -15.84
CA PRO A 66 8.49 -1.71 -14.56
C PRO A 66 9.44 -1.37 -13.40
N TYR A 67 10.75 -1.34 -13.65
CA TYR A 67 11.74 -0.98 -12.64
C TYR A 67 11.68 0.50 -12.28
N LEU A 68 11.52 1.38 -13.27
CA LEU A 68 11.36 2.82 -13.04
C LEU A 68 10.08 3.13 -12.25
N ASN A 69 8.96 2.51 -12.62
CA ASN A 69 7.70 2.65 -11.88
C ASN A 69 7.87 2.18 -10.43
N THR A 70 8.51 1.03 -10.23
CA THR A 70 8.79 0.50 -8.88
C THR A 70 9.64 1.48 -8.06
N LEU A 71 10.70 2.05 -8.64
CA LEU A 71 11.55 3.04 -7.96
C LEU A 71 10.78 4.30 -7.57
N ILE A 72 9.90 4.79 -8.44
CA ILE A 72 9.04 5.96 -8.14
C ILE A 72 8.11 5.65 -6.97
N VAL A 73 7.41 4.51 -7.01
CA VAL A 73 6.47 4.12 -5.96
C VAL A 73 7.18 3.93 -4.62
N VAL A 74 8.27 3.17 -4.60
CA VAL A 74 9.05 2.93 -3.37
C VAL A 74 9.66 4.22 -2.85
N GLY A 75 10.19 5.07 -3.73
CA GLY A 75 10.74 6.38 -3.36
C GLY A 75 9.68 7.28 -2.72
N LEU A 76 8.48 7.35 -3.29
CA LEU A 76 7.37 8.12 -2.75
C LEU A 76 6.95 7.61 -1.36
N ILE A 77 6.86 6.29 -1.18
CA ILE A 77 6.52 5.66 0.11
C ILE A 77 7.59 6.00 1.15
N ALA A 78 8.87 5.86 0.80
CA ALA A 78 9.98 6.14 1.70
C ALA A 78 9.99 7.62 2.15
N VAL A 79 9.89 8.56 1.20
CA VAL A 79 9.87 10.00 1.50
C VAL A 79 8.65 10.35 2.36
N SER A 80 7.47 9.84 2.00
CA SER A 80 6.25 10.07 2.77
C SER A 80 6.36 9.53 4.19
N SER A 81 6.95 8.36 4.37
CA SER A 81 7.18 7.75 5.69
C SER A 81 8.09 8.62 6.56
N VAL A 82 9.19 9.15 6.00
CA VAL A 82 10.08 10.07 6.71
C VAL A 82 9.34 11.36 7.11
N ILE A 83 8.53 11.93 6.21
CA ILE A 83 7.72 13.11 6.51
C ILE A 83 6.73 12.84 7.65
N ILE A 84 6.02 11.72 7.60
CA ILE A 84 5.06 11.33 8.63
C ILE A 84 5.76 11.13 9.98
N LEU A 85 6.90 10.44 10.00
CA LEU A 85 7.69 10.25 11.21
C LEU A 85 8.16 11.59 11.78
N TYR A 86 8.64 12.49 10.94
CA TYR A 86 9.05 13.83 11.37
C TYR A 86 7.87 14.61 11.98
N ILE A 87 6.69 14.58 11.34
CA ILE A 87 5.48 15.23 11.87
C ILE A 87 5.06 14.58 13.19
N ALA A 88 5.09 13.25 13.29
CA ALA A 88 4.75 12.53 14.51
C ALA A 88 5.67 12.94 15.68
N SER A 89 6.97 13.09 15.42
CA SER A 89 7.96 13.47 16.43
C SER A 89 7.88 14.93 16.83
N LYS A 90 7.60 15.86 15.89
CA LYS A 90 7.72 17.31 16.14
C LYS A 90 6.37 18.02 16.31
N LYS A 91 5.29 17.51 15.71
CA LYS A 91 3.97 18.15 15.64
C LYS A 91 2.83 17.12 15.75
N PRO A 92 2.67 16.46 16.91
CA PRO A 92 1.67 15.40 17.09
C PRO A 92 0.21 15.88 16.93
N ARG A 93 -0.07 17.17 17.14
CA ARG A 93 -1.40 17.75 16.87
C ARG A 93 -1.75 17.74 15.38
N VAL A 94 -0.78 17.96 14.50
CA VAL A 94 -0.97 17.89 13.04
C VAL A 94 -1.25 16.45 12.62
N LEU A 95 -0.52 15.48 13.19
CA LEU A 95 -0.79 14.06 12.94
C LEU A 95 -2.22 13.67 13.33
N ARG A 96 -2.71 14.12 14.49
CA ARG A 96 -4.10 13.87 14.92
C ARG A 96 -5.11 14.45 13.95
N PHE A 97 -4.87 15.66 13.45
CA PHE A 97 -5.74 16.28 12.45
C PHE A 97 -5.72 15.50 11.13
N LEU A 98 -4.55 15.08 10.66
CA LEU A 98 -4.42 14.26 9.45
C LEU A 98 -5.18 12.94 9.58
N ILE A 99 -5.04 12.25 10.71
CA ILE A 99 -5.77 10.99 10.97
C ILE A 99 -7.28 11.25 11.00
N ALA A 100 -7.74 12.28 11.71
CA ALA A 100 -9.15 12.62 11.79
C ALA A 100 -9.74 12.95 10.39
N CYS A 101 -9.00 13.70 9.57
CA CYS A 101 -9.37 14.02 8.21
C CYS A 101 -9.43 12.75 7.33
N LEU A 102 -8.45 11.85 7.45
CA LEU A 102 -8.43 10.58 6.74
C LEU A 102 -9.62 9.70 7.12
N THR A 103 -9.92 9.58 8.42
CA THR A 103 -11.07 8.81 8.89
C THR A 103 -12.39 9.41 8.40
N TRP A 104 -12.49 10.73 8.38
CA TRP A 104 -13.66 11.43 7.85
C TRP A 104 -13.86 11.16 6.35
N LEU A 105 -12.80 11.28 5.54
CA LEU A 105 -12.81 11.00 4.09
C LEU A 105 -13.13 9.54 3.74
N VAL A 106 -12.79 8.59 4.61
CA VAL A 106 -13.14 7.17 4.39
C VAL A 106 -14.58 6.87 4.79
N SER A 107 -15.17 7.69 5.68
CA SER A 107 -16.52 7.47 6.20
C SER A 107 -17.62 8.18 5.39
N PHE A 108 -17.27 9.23 4.64
CA PHE A 108 -18.17 10.06 3.84
C PHE A 108 -17.67 10.15 2.41
#